data_AF-A0A1G6LNW7-F1
#
_entry.id   AF-A0A1G6LNW7-F1
#
_cell.length_a   1.000
_cell.length_b   1.000
_cell.length_c   1.000
_cell.angle_alpha   90.00
_cell.angle_beta   90.00
_cell.angle_gamma   90.00
#
_symmetry.space_group_name_H-M   'P 1'
#
loop_
_entity.id
_entity.type
_entity.pdbx_description
1 polymer ?
#
loop_
_entity_poly.entity_id
_entity_poly.type
_entity_poly.pdbx_seq_one_letter_code
_entity_poly.pdbx_strand_id
1 'polypeptide(L)'
;MRWVELGGLRVEGDPAFWFTARPWTSERLDAARHLTDLVPGGTVWVNLDHAQHGIGSQSCGPGPLPRYALRAEPAEFSFVFSGERGPGRDG
;
A
#
# COMPACT_ATOMS: atom_id res chain seq x y z
N MET A 1 6.44 8.01 -0.14
CA MET A 1 7.27 7.94 -1.36
C MET A 1 6.82 9.03 -2.33
N ARG A 2 7.69 9.47 -3.26
CA ARG A 2 7.28 10.33 -4.39
C ARG A 2 7.02 9.54 -5.67
N TRP A 3 7.72 8.42 -5.83
CA TRP A 3 7.52 7.45 -6.89
C TRP A 3 7.93 6.05 -6.41
N VAL A 4 7.51 5.02 -7.12
CA VAL A 4 7.90 3.61 -6.93
C VAL A 4 7.92 2.86 -8.27
N GLU A 5 8.76 1.85 -8.39
CA GLU A 5 8.85 0.95 -9.54
C GLU A 5 8.63 -0.50 -9.08
N LEU A 6 7.78 -1.24 -9.79
CA LEU A 6 7.46 -2.64 -9.49
C LEU A 6 7.08 -3.37 -10.78
N GLY A 7 7.82 -4.41 -11.16
CA GLY A 7 7.43 -5.30 -12.26
C GLY A 7 7.27 -4.61 -13.61
N GLY A 8 8.09 -3.58 -13.90
CA GLY A 8 7.99 -2.77 -15.12
C GLY A 8 6.88 -1.73 -15.10
N LEU A 9 6.25 -1.49 -13.94
CA LEU A 9 5.34 -0.39 -13.70
C LEU A 9 6.01 0.66 -12.83
N ARG A 10 6.06 1.89 -13.30
CA ARG A 10 6.42 3.07 -12.51
C ARG A 10 5.15 3.80 -12.10
N VAL A 11 5.09 4.21 -10.83
CA VAL A 11 4.02 5.02 -10.27
C VAL A 11 4.61 6.26 -9.63
N GLU A 12 4.13 7.42 -10.03
CA GLU A 12 4.44 8.71 -9.40
C GLU A 12 3.20 9.24 -8.69
N GLY A 13 3.37 9.88 -7.54
CA GLY A 13 2.26 10.42 -6.75
C GLY A 13 2.44 11.90 -6.44
N ASP A 14 1.33 12.63 -6.48
CA ASP A 14 1.24 14.01 -6.03
C ASP A 14 0.02 14.20 -5.10
N PRO A 15 0.23 14.53 -3.81
CA PRO A 15 1.52 14.65 -3.12
C PRO A 15 2.17 13.26 -2.87
N ALA A 16 3.21 13.21 -2.02
CA ALA A 16 3.82 11.95 -1.61
C ALA A 16 2.77 10.99 -0.99
N PHE A 17 2.95 9.69 -1.23
CA PHE A 17 1.99 8.63 -0.88
C PHE A 17 2.65 7.47 -0.10
N TRP A 18 1.85 6.56 0.43
CA TRP A 18 2.28 5.32 1.07
C TRP A 18 2.09 4.13 0.13
N PHE A 19 3.05 3.22 0.14
CA PHE A 19 3.07 2.06 -0.77
C PHE A 19 3.18 0.76 0.01
N THR A 20 2.42 -0.25 -0.41
CA THR A 20 2.59 -1.64 0.02
C THR A 20 2.44 -2.57 -1.17
N ALA A 21 3.30 -3.58 -1.29
CA ALA A 21 3.18 -4.67 -2.25
C ALA A 21 3.31 -6.02 -1.54
N ARG A 22 2.36 -6.93 -1.76
CA ARG A 22 2.27 -8.20 -1.02
C ARG A 22 1.56 -9.29 -1.83
N PRO A 23 1.86 -10.58 -1.62
CA PRO A 23 1.20 -11.69 -2.31
C PRO A 23 -0.14 -12.12 -1.68
N TRP A 24 -0.71 -11.29 -0.81
CA TRP A 24 -1.97 -11.51 -0.10
C TRP A 24 -2.84 -10.24 -0.09
N THR A 25 -4.16 -10.39 -0.06
CA THR A 25 -5.07 -9.25 0.16
C THR A 25 -5.09 -8.82 1.63
N SER A 26 -5.66 -7.65 1.93
CA SER A 26 -5.90 -7.22 3.32
C SER A 26 -6.79 -8.21 4.07
N GLU A 27 -7.84 -8.73 3.41
CA GLU A 27 -8.82 -9.63 4.01
C GLU A 27 -8.18 -10.99 4.37
N ARG A 28 -7.26 -11.47 3.53
CA ARG A 28 -6.50 -12.70 3.85
C ARG A 28 -5.56 -12.51 5.02
N LEU A 29 -4.91 -11.34 5.12
CA LEU A 29 -4.07 -11.00 6.26
C LEU A 29 -4.89 -10.88 7.54
N ASP A 30 -6.09 -10.30 7.48
CA ASP A 30 -7.00 -10.16 8.62
C ASP A 30 -7.55 -11.52 9.10
N ALA A 31 -7.90 -12.41 8.17
CA ALA A 31 -8.46 -13.71 8.50
C ALA A 31 -7.43 -14.71 9.07
N ALA A 32 -6.14 -14.55 8.74
CA ALA A 32 -5.09 -15.47 9.17
C ALA A 32 -4.87 -15.40 10.68
N ARG A 33 -4.87 -16.57 11.35
CA ARG A 33 -4.62 -16.67 12.79
C ARG A 33 -3.15 -16.90 13.10
N HIS A 34 -2.45 -17.55 12.18
CA HIS A 34 -1.03 -17.85 12.24
C HIS A 34 -0.38 -17.56 10.90
N LEU A 35 0.95 -17.36 10.91
CA LEU A 35 1.72 -17.12 9.70
C LEU A 35 1.60 -18.28 8.68
N THR A 36 1.46 -19.51 9.16
CA THR A 36 1.32 -20.72 8.32
C THR A 36 -0.01 -20.80 7.59
N ASP A 37 -1.01 -19.99 7.97
CA ASP A 37 -2.30 -19.93 7.29
C ASP A 37 -2.22 -19.11 5.99
N LEU A 38 -1.13 -18.34 5.81
CA LEU A 38 -0.92 -17.47 4.65
C LEU A 38 -0.28 -18.22 3.49
N VAL A 39 -1.08 -18.54 2.47
CA VAL A 39 -0.59 -19.11 1.20
C VAL A 39 -0.49 -18.00 0.14
N PRO A 40 0.71 -17.70 -0.39
CA PRO A 40 0.88 -16.66 -1.40
C PRO A 40 0.18 -17.05 -2.71
N GLY A 41 -0.49 -16.08 -3.34
CA GLY A 41 -1.06 -16.26 -4.68
C GLY A 41 -0.06 -15.89 -5.79
N GLY A 42 -0.45 -16.13 -7.05
CA GLY A 42 0.30 -15.65 -8.22
C GLY A 42 0.14 -14.15 -8.52
N THR A 43 -0.65 -13.44 -7.72
CA THR A 43 -0.94 -12.01 -7.87
C THR A 43 -0.26 -11.21 -6.76
N VAL A 44 0.45 -10.15 -7.13
CA VAL A 44 0.91 -9.13 -6.19
C VAL A 44 -0.17 -8.08 -6.04
N TRP A 45 -0.62 -7.88 -4.81
CA TRP A 45 -1.56 -6.83 -4.43
C TRP A 45 -0.80 -5.57 -4.06
N VAL A 46 -1.12 -4.47 -4.73
CA VAL A 46 -0.48 -3.17 -4.56
C VAL A 46 -1.48 -2.18 -3.97
N ASN A 47 -1.06 -1.49 -2.91
CA ASN A 47 -1.80 -0.39 -2.28
C ASN A 47 -1.03 0.92 -2.48
N LEU A 48 -1.73 1.96 -2.92
CA LEU A 48 -1.24 3.32 -3.13
C LEU A 48 -2.15 4.26 -2.33
N ASP A 49 -1.69 4.69 -1.16
CA ASP A 49 -2.54 5.39 -0.19
C ASP A 49 -2.07 6.84 0.00
N HIS A 50 -2.99 7.81 -0.16
CA HIS A 50 -2.68 9.21 0.15
C HIS A 50 -2.46 9.42 1.65
N ALA A 51 -3.19 8.66 2.49
CA ALA A 51 -3.08 8.67 3.93
C ALA A 51 -3.52 7.31 4.50
N GLN A 52 -3.02 6.98 5.69
CA GLN A 52 -3.47 5.83 6.48
C GLN A 52 -3.78 6.27 7.92
N HIS A 53 -4.76 5.61 8.53
CA HIS A 53 -5.09 5.84 9.93
C HIS A 53 -3.94 5.39 10.83
N GLY A 54 -3.55 6.20 11.82
CA GLY A 54 -2.56 5.79 12.81
C GLY A 54 -3.01 4.56 13.59
N ILE A 55 -2.06 3.78 14.11
CA ILE A 55 -2.36 2.55 14.88
C ILE A 55 -2.66 2.87 16.36
N GLY A 56 -1.87 3.75 16.98
CA GLY A 56 -1.94 3.99 18.42
C GLY A 56 -1.43 2.79 19.24
N SER A 57 -1.88 2.66 20.49
CA SER A 57 -1.58 1.51 21.36
C SER A 57 -2.84 0.93 22.00
N GLN A 58 -3.96 0.98 21.26
CA GLN A 58 -5.31 0.67 21.75
C GLN A 58 -5.57 -0.81 22.08
N SER A 59 -4.56 -1.69 22.00
CA SER A 59 -4.64 -3.01 22.62
C SER A 59 -4.69 -2.92 24.15
N CYS A 60 -3.96 -1.97 24.74
CA CYS A 60 -3.97 -1.62 26.16
C CYS A 60 -3.34 -0.22 26.35
N GLY A 61 -4.07 0.83 25.96
CA GLY A 61 -3.55 2.18 25.90
C GLY A 61 -4.42 3.11 25.06
N PRO A 62 -3.96 4.35 24.79
CA PRO A 62 -4.70 5.29 23.97
C PRO A 62 -4.77 4.86 22.50
N GLY A 63 -5.82 5.33 21.81
CA GLY A 63 -5.86 5.33 20.36
C GLY A 63 -4.81 6.27 19.75
N PRO A 64 -4.82 6.45 18.42
CA PRO A 64 -3.92 7.38 17.74
C PRO A 64 -4.06 8.79 18.29
N LEU A 65 -2.94 9.50 18.43
CA LEU A 65 -2.96 10.91 18.80
C LEU A 65 -3.77 11.71 17.76
N PRO A 66 -4.44 12.81 18.13
CA PRO A 66 -5.34 13.54 17.22
C PRO A 66 -4.73 13.89 15.85
N ARG A 67 -3.45 14.24 15.81
CA ARG A 67 -2.70 14.56 14.57
C ARG A 67 -2.47 13.36 13.63
N TYR A 68 -2.69 12.13 14.09
CA TYR A 68 -2.53 10.88 13.32
C TYR A 68 -3.86 10.17 13.09
N ALA A 69 -4.98 10.75 13.55
CA ALA A 69 -6.31 10.22 13.28
C ALA A 69 -6.74 10.66 11.88
N LEU A 70 -6.89 9.71 10.97
CA LEU A 70 -7.49 9.97 9.66
C LEU A 70 -9.00 10.21 9.84
N ARG A 71 -9.46 11.43 9.53
CA ARG A 71 -10.86 11.87 9.59
C ARG A 71 -11.43 11.95 8.17
N ALA A 72 -12.75 11.80 8.04
CA ALA A 72 -13.43 12.00 6.77
C ALA A 72 -13.49 13.49 6.43
N GLU A 73 -12.61 13.92 5.54
CA GLU A 73 -12.49 15.30 5.05
C GLU A 73 -12.23 15.27 3.54
N PRO A 74 -12.55 16.34 2.79
CA PRO A 74 -12.17 16.43 1.38
C PRO A 74 -10.65 16.26 1.20
N ALA A 75 -10.25 15.41 0.26
CA ALA A 75 -8.86 15.17 -0.07
C ALA A 75 -8.70 15.08 -1.58
N GLU A 76 -7.58 15.60 -2.08
CA GLU A 76 -7.17 15.50 -3.48
C GLU A 76 -5.77 14.86 -3.53
N PHE A 77 -5.63 13.87 -4.39
CA PHE A 77 -4.38 13.18 -4.67
C PHE A 77 -4.45 12.61 -6.07
N SER A 78 -3.29 12.45 -6.70
CA SER A 78 -3.20 11.88 -8.03
C SER A 78 -2.07 10.87 -8.13
N PHE A 79 -2.23 9.94 -9.06
CA PHE A 79 -1.22 8.96 -9.41
C PHE A 79 -1.04 8.93 -10.93
N VAL A 80 0.19 8.92 -11.37
CA VAL A 80 0.55 8.70 -12.78
C VAL A 80 1.20 7.33 -12.89
N PHE A 81 0.67 6.51 -13.80
CA PHE A 81 1.18 5.18 -14.10
C PHE A 81 1.89 5.20 -15.45
N SER A 82 3.10 4.66 -15.50
CA SER A 82 3.84 4.48 -16.74
C SER A 82 4.50 3.11 -16.79
N GLY A 83 4.51 2.52 -18.00
CA GLY A 83 5.28 1.30 -18.23
C GLY A 83 6.75 1.64 -18.38
N GLU A 84 7.61 0.92 -17.69
CA GLU A 84 9.04 0.92 -17.99
C GLU A 84 9.25 0.01 -19.20
N ARG A 85 9.83 0.57 -20.27
CA ARG A 85 10.37 -0.27 -21.34
C ARG A 85 11.54 -1.06 -20.74
N GLY A 86 11.33 -2.34 -20.45
CA GLY A 86 12.44 -3.26 -20.25
C GLY A 86 13.32 -3.28 -21.51
N PRO A 87 14.61 -3.65 -21.40
CA PRO A 87 15.39 -3.95 -22.60
C PRO A 87 14.60 -4.99 -23.41
N GLY A 88 14.51 -4.77 -24.73
CA GLY A 88 13.84 -5.69 -25.63
C GLY A 88 14.23 -7.12 -25.28
N ARG A 89 13.25 -8.00 -25.10
CA ARG A 89 13.53 -9.43 -25.09
C ARG A 89 13.69 -9.82 -26.55
N ASP A 90 14.87 -9.55 -27.08
CA ASP A 90 15.35 -10.07 -28.35
C ASP A 90 15.40 -11.59 -28.15
N GLY A 91 14.53 -12.32 -28.86
CA GLY A 91 14.52 -13.77 -28.89
C GLY A 91 15.64 -14.35 -29.76
#